data_AF-A0A931NAK3-F1
#
_entry.id   AF-A0A931NAK3-F1
#
_cell.length_a   1.000
_cell.length_b   1.000
_cell.length_c   1.000
_cell.angle_alpha   90.00
_cell.angle_beta   90.00
_cell.angle_gamma   90.00
#
_symmetry.space_group_name_H-M   'P 1'
#
loop_
_entity.id
_entity.type
_entity.pdbx_description
1 polymer ?
#
loop_
_entity_poly.entity_id
_entity_poly.type
_entity_poly.pdbx_seq_one_letter_code
_entity_poly.pdbx_strand_id
1 'polypeptide(L)'
;MVTSFFLYTRTWIIGLMAAVALLWTPPMLSMAEAKTDSKQLEKKPAPQQVEVLATGYTAGVESTGKRPGHPGYGITFSGVKVRRDQVSTIAADPKVFPIGTLLFIPGYGYGVVADTGSAIKGNRIDLYFKTIKEVYQQWGKKTVNVQVLRRGNGKLTQAWLNDINRAIEVGKPIPQSYLES
;
A
#
# COMPACT_ATOMS: atom_id res chain seq x y z
N MET A 1 75.81 7.13 -34.13
CA MET A 1 74.44 7.59 -34.40
C MET A 1 73.49 6.43 -34.09
N VAL A 2 72.71 6.59 -33.02
CA VAL A 2 71.43 5.91 -32.66
C VAL A 2 71.38 4.38 -32.46
N THR A 3 71.56 4.02 -31.17
CA THR A 3 70.79 3.11 -30.27
C THR A 3 70.44 1.66 -30.59
N SER A 4 70.72 0.85 -29.56
CA SER A 4 70.71 -0.59 -29.42
C SER A 4 69.35 -1.28 -29.36
N PHE A 5 69.35 -2.48 -29.93
CA PHE A 5 68.38 -3.55 -29.72
C PHE A 5 68.59 -4.25 -28.38
N PHE A 6 67.49 -4.49 -27.67
CA PHE A 6 67.39 -5.37 -26.51
C PHE A 6 67.28 -6.82 -26.99
N LEU A 7 67.99 -7.75 -26.35
CA LEU A 7 67.51 -9.12 -26.10
C LEU A 7 68.50 -9.93 -25.25
N TYR A 8 67.94 -10.50 -24.18
CA TYR A 8 68.03 -11.92 -23.81
C TYR A 8 69.19 -12.47 -22.94
N THR A 9 68.74 -12.93 -21.78
CA THR A 9 69.19 -14.05 -20.93
C THR A 9 70.52 -14.01 -20.18
N ARG A 10 70.40 -14.22 -18.86
CA ARG A 10 71.07 -15.33 -18.17
C ARG A 10 70.36 -15.70 -16.86
N THR A 11 69.95 -16.95 -16.82
CA THR A 11 69.66 -17.84 -15.69
C THR A 11 70.97 -18.16 -14.90
N TRP A 12 71.08 -18.75 -13.71
CA TRP A 12 70.27 -19.51 -12.73
C TRP A 12 71.08 -19.50 -11.37
N ILE A 13 70.49 -20.08 -10.30
CA ILE A 13 71.12 -20.64 -9.06
C ILE A 13 71.46 -19.56 -7.99
N ILE A 14 71.09 -19.62 -6.70
CA ILE A 14 71.27 -20.61 -5.61
C ILE A 14 70.31 -20.16 -4.47
N GLY A 15 69.57 -21.01 -3.76
CA GLY A 15 70.12 -21.77 -2.63
C GLY A 15 69.26 -21.54 -1.36
N LEU A 16 68.80 -22.65 -0.80
CA LEU A 16 68.07 -22.87 0.44
C LEU A 16 68.71 -22.19 1.66
N MET A 17 67.95 -21.47 2.50
CA MET A 17 68.28 -21.30 3.94
C MET A 17 67.05 -20.96 4.79
N ALA A 18 66.76 -21.91 5.69
CA ALA A 18 66.44 -21.74 7.10
C ALA A 18 65.35 -20.74 7.55
N ALA A 19 64.34 -21.33 8.18
CA ALA A 19 63.33 -20.68 8.99
C ALA A 19 63.91 -19.76 10.08
N VAL A 20 63.40 -18.52 10.14
CA VAL A 20 63.44 -17.68 11.34
C VAL A 20 62.00 -17.26 11.62
N ALA A 21 61.45 -17.81 12.70
CA ALA A 21 60.17 -17.43 13.25
C ALA A 21 60.25 -15.98 13.75
N LEU A 22 59.63 -15.06 13.02
CA LEU A 22 59.29 -13.73 13.48
C LEU A 22 57.76 -13.64 13.56
N LEU A 23 57.32 -13.35 14.77
CA LEU A 23 55.95 -13.31 15.25
C LEU A 23 55.09 -12.38 14.38
N TRP A 24 54.40 -12.93 13.39
CA TRP A 24 53.21 -12.27 12.86
C TRP A 24 52.00 -12.85 13.57
N THR A 25 51.75 -12.37 14.79
CA THR A 25 50.42 -12.52 15.38
C THR A 25 49.46 -11.79 14.43
N PRO A 26 48.49 -12.47 13.80
CA PRO A 26 47.44 -11.74 13.10
C PRO A 26 46.81 -10.79 14.14
N PRO A 27 46.47 -9.54 13.77
CA PRO A 27 45.68 -8.72 14.66
C PRO A 27 44.45 -9.55 15.01
N MET A 28 44.27 -9.86 16.30
CA MET A 28 43.02 -10.42 16.80
C MET A 28 41.97 -9.46 16.27
N LEU A 29 41.16 -9.92 15.30
CA LEU A 29 40.11 -9.12 14.71
C LEU A 29 39.29 -8.64 15.90
N SER A 30 39.46 -7.37 16.23
CA SER A 30 38.74 -6.74 17.32
C SER A 30 37.29 -6.95 16.95
N MET A 31 36.61 -7.81 17.71
CA MET A 31 35.16 -7.81 17.79
C MET A 31 34.75 -6.50 18.48
N ALA A 32 35.14 -5.37 17.90
CA ALA A 32 34.41 -4.14 17.99
C ALA A 32 33.09 -4.46 17.31
N GLU A 33 32.19 -5.03 18.12
CA GLU A 33 30.77 -4.79 18.11
C GLU A 33 30.33 -4.08 16.83
N ALA A 34 30.04 -4.87 15.79
CA ALA A 34 28.93 -4.54 14.94
C ALA A 34 27.70 -4.56 15.87
N LYS A 35 27.52 -3.47 16.62
CA LYS A 35 26.21 -3.02 17.08
C LYS A 35 25.45 -2.72 15.81
N THR A 36 24.96 -3.78 15.19
CA THR A 36 23.83 -3.72 14.28
C THR A 36 22.77 -2.95 15.05
N ASP A 37 22.58 -1.69 14.66
CA ASP A 37 21.49 -0.84 15.07
C ASP A 37 20.19 -1.62 14.91
N SER A 38 19.80 -2.28 16.00
CA SER A 38 18.58 -3.05 16.15
C SER A 38 17.46 -2.17 16.73
N LYS A 39 17.73 -0.88 16.87
CA LYS A 39 16.69 0.14 17.10
C LYS A 39 16.20 0.63 15.75
N GLN A 40 14.87 0.69 15.60
CA GLN A 40 14.10 1.12 14.43
C GLN A 40 13.63 0.01 13.46
N LEU A 41 13.21 -1.15 13.99
CA LEU A 41 11.93 -1.71 13.56
C LEU A 41 10.91 -1.27 14.61
N GLU A 42 10.57 0.02 14.60
CA GLU A 42 9.42 0.49 15.37
C GLU A 42 8.20 -0.29 14.87
N LYS A 43 7.66 -1.11 15.78
CA LYS A 43 6.49 -1.95 15.56
C LYS A 43 5.30 -1.04 15.25
N LYS A 44 5.10 -0.73 13.97
CA LYS A 44 3.97 0.08 13.47
C LYS A 44 2.70 -0.46 14.13
N PRO A 45 1.90 0.37 14.83
CA PRO A 45 0.70 -0.11 15.49
C PRO A 45 -0.18 -0.83 14.46
N ALA A 46 -0.71 -1.99 14.83
CA ALA A 46 -1.58 -2.75 13.96
C ALA A 46 -2.75 -1.84 13.52
N PRO A 47 -3.17 -1.89 12.25
CA PRO A 47 -4.26 -1.06 11.77
C PRO A 47 -5.51 -1.31 12.61
N GLN A 48 -6.18 -0.22 13.01
CA GLN A 48 -7.38 -0.30 13.84
C GLN A 48 -8.45 -1.13 13.13
N GLN A 49 -8.93 -2.19 13.78
CA GLN A 49 -10.03 -3.00 13.28
C GLN A 49 -11.35 -2.49 13.81
N VAL A 50 -12.37 -2.42 12.95
CA VAL A 50 -13.73 -2.03 13.33
C VAL A 50 -14.70 -3.02 12.72
N GLU A 51 -15.57 -3.59 13.54
CA GLU A 51 -16.67 -4.42 13.07
C GLU A 51 -17.75 -3.53 12.45
N VAL A 52 -18.15 -3.82 11.22
CA VAL A 52 -19.17 -3.06 10.50
C VAL A 52 -20.17 -3.97 9.80
N LEU A 53 -21.40 -3.50 9.72
CA LEU A 53 -22.41 -4.09 8.84
C LEU A 53 -22.17 -3.59 7.40
N ALA A 54 -21.85 -4.49 6.48
CA ALA A 54 -21.57 -4.15 5.08
C ALA A 54 -22.72 -4.61 4.16
N THR A 55 -23.23 -3.67 3.36
CA THR A 55 -24.14 -3.94 2.23
C THR A 55 -23.48 -3.58 0.90
N GLY A 56 -24.15 -3.89 -0.21
CA GLY A 56 -23.73 -3.45 -1.55
C GLY A 56 -24.81 -2.60 -2.21
N TYR A 57 -24.39 -1.60 -2.97
CA TYR A 57 -25.25 -0.69 -3.74
C TYR A 57 -24.68 -0.43 -5.13
N THR A 58 -25.48 0.19 -6.00
CA THR A 58 -25.09 0.56 -7.36
C THR A 58 -25.34 2.05 -7.62
N ALA A 59 -24.96 2.54 -8.80
CA ALA A 59 -25.32 3.89 -9.23
C ALA A 59 -26.77 4.01 -9.73
N GLY A 60 -27.48 2.88 -9.89
CA GLY A 60 -28.77 2.81 -10.56
C GLY A 60 -29.92 3.43 -9.76
N VAL A 61 -31.10 3.41 -10.37
CA VAL A 61 -32.34 3.95 -9.79
C VAL A 61 -32.69 3.25 -8.48
N GLU A 62 -32.42 1.95 -8.39
CA GLU A 62 -32.67 1.09 -7.23
C GLU A 62 -31.95 1.56 -5.96
N SER A 63 -30.81 2.26 -6.11
CA SER A 63 -29.99 2.72 -4.99
C SER A 63 -30.01 4.24 -4.83
N THR A 64 -30.03 4.99 -5.95
CA THR A 64 -29.87 6.45 -5.93
C THR A 64 -31.08 7.22 -6.47
N GLY A 65 -32.06 6.53 -7.05
CA GLY A 65 -33.20 7.14 -7.74
C GLY A 65 -32.87 7.78 -9.09
N LYS A 66 -31.61 7.71 -9.56
CA LYS A 66 -31.13 8.42 -10.75
C LYS A 66 -30.89 7.48 -11.93
N ARG A 67 -31.20 7.94 -13.15
CA ARG A 67 -30.95 7.23 -14.41
C ARG A 67 -29.67 7.70 -15.10
N PRO A 68 -29.03 6.85 -15.93
CA PRO A 68 -27.99 7.30 -16.85
C PRO A 68 -28.47 8.52 -17.65
N GLY A 69 -27.68 9.60 -17.67
CA GLY A 69 -28.03 10.88 -18.27
C GLY A 69 -28.46 11.98 -17.28
N HIS A 70 -28.78 11.64 -16.03
CA HIS A 70 -28.99 12.64 -14.98
C HIS A 70 -27.64 13.28 -14.56
N PRO A 71 -27.55 14.61 -14.34
CA PRO A 71 -26.28 15.28 -14.03
C PRO A 71 -25.60 14.75 -12.76
N GLY A 72 -26.39 14.35 -11.76
CA GLY A 72 -25.90 13.72 -10.53
C GLY A 72 -25.78 12.19 -10.57
N TYR A 73 -25.90 11.54 -11.73
CA TYR A 73 -25.78 10.09 -11.85
C TYR A 73 -24.35 9.64 -11.59
N GLY A 74 -24.16 8.72 -10.64
CA GLY A 74 -22.84 8.22 -10.26
C GLY A 74 -21.93 9.26 -9.59
N ILE A 75 -22.46 10.37 -9.09
CA ILE A 75 -21.72 11.36 -8.29
C ILE A 75 -21.98 11.08 -6.80
N THR A 76 -20.90 10.85 -6.04
CA THR A 76 -20.95 10.63 -4.59
C THR A 76 -21.08 11.95 -3.83
N PHE A 77 -21.39 11.88 -2.53
CA PHE A 77 -21.46 13.06 -1.65
C PHE A 77 -20.19 13.91 -1.68
N SER A 78 -19.00 13.30 -1.78
CA SER A 78 -17.73 14.03 -1.89
C SER A 78 -17.52 14.76 -3.22
N GLY A 79 -18.37 14.50 -4.23
CA GLY A 79 -18.28 15.07 -5.57
C GLY A 79 -17.44 14.24 -6.56
N VAL A 80 -16.81 13.15 -6.12
CA VAL A 80 -16.11 12.22 -7.04
C VAL A 80 -17.10 11.25 -7.68
N LYS A 81 -16.76 10.76 -8.87
CA LYS A 81 -17.53 9.70 -9.53
C LYS A 81 -17.35 8.38 -8.79
N VAL A 82 -18.45 7.62 -8.66
CA VAL A 82 -18.41 6.23 -8.17
C VAL A 82 -17.43 5.41 -9.00
N ARG A 83 -16.68 4.53 -8.34
CA ARG A 83 -15.64 3.73 -8.97
C ARG A 83 -15.55 2.35 -8.31
N ARG A 84 -15.46 1.32 -9.15
CA ARG A 84 -15.07 -0.05 -8.78
C ARG A 84 -13.75 -0.37 -9.47
N ASP A 85 -12.67 -0.36 -8.70
CA ASP A 85 -11.28 -0.51 -9.15
C ASP A 85 -10.39 -0.94 -7.96
N GLN A 86 -9.06 -0.87 -8.07
CA GLN A 86 -8.10 -1.21 -7.00
C GLN A 86 -8.46 -0.57 -5.67
N VAL A 87 -8.80 0.73 -5.70
CA VAL A 87 -9.46 1.46 -4.62
C VAL A 87 -10.82 1.90 -5.10
N SER A 88 -11.85 1.29 -4.52
CA SER A 88 -13.24 1.53 -4.87
C SER A 88 -13.87 2.58 -3.95
N THR A 89 -14.88 3.30 -4.43
CA THR A 89 -15.64 4.26 -3.61
C THR A 89 -16.67 3.54 -2.77
N ILE A 90 -16.75 3.87 -1.47
CA ILE A 90 -17.74 3.31 -0.55
C ILE A 90 -18.53 4.42 0.14
N ALA A 91 -19.71 4.09 0.65
CA ALA A 91 -20.51 4.95 1.50
C ALA A 91 -20.33 4.56 2.98
N ALA A 92 -20.25 5.55 3.86
CA ALA A 92 -20.19 5.33 5.31
C ALA A 92 -20.79 6.52 6.06
N ASP A 93 -20.90 6.39 7.40
CA ASP A 93 -21.21 7.53 8.26
C ASP A 93 -19.96 8.40 8.49
N PRO A 94 -19.94 9.69 8.08
CA PRO A 94 -18.80 10.58 8.26
C PRO A 94 -18.38 10.78 9.73
N LYS A 95 -19.29 10.56 10.69
CA LYS A 95 -18.98 10.66 12.12
C LYS A 95 -18.07 9.52 12.59
N VAL A 96 -18.19 8.35 11.97
CA VAL A 96 -17.36 7.18 12.27
C VAL A 96 -16.15 7.16 11.34
N PHE A 97 -16.40 7.22 10.03
CA PHE A 97 -15.39 7.22 8.98
C PHE A 97 -15.51 8.49 8.13
N PRO A 98 -14.72 9.55 8.43
CA PRO A 98 -14.76 10.78 7.64
C PRO A 98 -14.47 10.52 6.16
N ILE A 99 -14.97 11.40 5.28
CA ILE A 99 -14.66 11.36 3.84
C ILE A 99 -13.15 11.33 3.62
N GLY A 100 -12.70 10.46 2.71
CA GLY A 100 -11.29 10.19 2.43
C GLY A 100 -10.66 9.12 3.31
N THR A 101 -11.40 8.52 4.26
CA THR A 101 -10.93 7.37 5.05
C THR A 101 -10.69 6.18 4.11
N LEU A 102 -9.52 5.56 4.25
CA LEU A 102 -9.11 4.41 3.46
C LEU A 102 -9.20 3.15 4.32
N LEU A 103 -9.96 2.17 3.83
CA LEU A 103 -10.25 0.91 4.50
C LEU A 103 -9.78 -0.27 3.64
N PHE A 104 -9.34 -1.34 4.31
CA PHE A 104 -9.30 -2.66 3.70
C PHE A 104 -10.50 -3.48 4.17
N ILE A 105 -11.27 -3.98 3.21
CA ILE A 105 -12.52 -4.71 3.44
C ILE A 105 -12.35 -6.15 2.95
N PRO A 106 -12.28 -7.14 3.86
CA PRO A 106 -12.06 -8.54 3.49
C PRO A 106 -13.10 -9.04 2.48
N GLY A 107 -12.63 -9.60 1.36
CA GLY A 107 -13.48 -10.11 0.27
C GLY A 107 -13.99 -9.05 -0.72
N TYR A 108 -13.72 -7.76 -0.49
CA TYR A 108 -14.06 -6.69 -1.44
C TYR A 108 -12.81 -6.00 -2.01
N GLY A 109 -11.81 -5.75 -1.15
CA GLY A 109 -10.59 -5.03 -1.48
C GLY A 109 -10.50 -3.68 -0.75
N TYR A 110 -9.76 -2.73 -1.33
CA TYR A 110 -9.61 -1.41 -0.74
C TYR A 110 -10.79 -0.50 -1.07
N GLY A 111 -11.27 0.21 -0.05
CA GLY A 111 -12.37 1.15 -0.15
C GLY A 111 -11.99 2.52 0.39
N VAL A 112 -12.31 3.58 -0.34
CA VAL A 112 -12.23 4.96 0.16
C VAL A 112 -13.63 5.51 0.40
N VAL A 113 -13.85 6.06 1.59
CA VAL A 113 -15.12 6.69 1.94
C VAL A 113 -15.29 7.95 1.10
N ALA A 114 -16.21 7.89 0.14
CA ALA A 114 -16.48 8.96 -0.81
C ALA A 114 -17.94 9.42 -0.75
N ASP A 115 -18.82 8.57 -0.22
CA ASP A 115 -20.26 8.79 -0.23
C ASP A 115 -20.89 8.68 1.16
N THR A 116 -22.13 9.14 1.27
CA THR A 116 -22.95 9.04 2.48
C THR A 116 -24.35 8.57 2.12
N GLY A 117 -25.04 7.93 3.06
CA GLY A 117 -26.42 7.53 2.90
C GLY A 117 -27.27 7.89 4.11
N SER A 118 -28.57 8.10 3.90
CA SER A 118 -29.53 8.29 5.00
C SER A 118 -29.64 7.04 5.87
N ALA A 119 -29.61 5.85 5.27
CA ALA A 119 -29.64 4.55 5.95
C ALA A 119 -28.27 4.05 6.43
N ILE A 120 -27.18 4.73 6.07
CA ILE A 120 -25.81 4.35 6.41
C ILE A 120 -25.34 5.21 7.59
N LYS A 121 -25.62 4.72 8.81
CA LYS A 121 -25.34 5.39 10.09
C LYS A 121 -24.58 4.46 11.05
N GLY A 122 -23.70 5.03 11.86
CA GLY A 122 -22.86 4.28 12.80
C GLY A 122 -21.85 3.36 12.09
N ASN A 123 -21.65 2.16 12.64
CA ASN A 123 -20.73 1.16 12.09
C ASN A 123 -21.34 0.41 10.90
N ARG A 124 -21.75 1.16 9.87
CA ARG A 124 -22.32 0.62 8.64
C ARG A 124 -21.60 1.19 7.43
N ILE A 125 -21.34 0.32 6.46
CA ILE A 125 -20.74 0.69 5.17
C ILE A 125 -21.58 0.14 4.02
N ASP A 126 -21.56 0.84 2.89
CA ASP A 126 -22.18 0.39 1.65
C ASP A 126 -21.12 0.35 0.53
N LEU A 127 -20.98 -0.81 -0.09
CA LEU A 127 -19.93 -1.09 -1.06
C LEU A 127 -20.46 -0.90 -2.47
N TYR A 128 -19.76 -0.10 -3.27
CA TYR A 128 -20.18 0.14 -4.65
C TYR A 128 -19.91 -1.07 -5.54
N PHE A 129 -20.89 -1.44 -6.35
CA PHE A 129 -20.79 -2.42 -7.44
C PHE A 129 -21.34 -1.83 -8.73
N LYS A 130 -20.90 -2.36 -9.88
CA LYS A 130 -21.36 -1.86 -11.19
C LYS A 130 -22.78 -2.35 -11.48
N THR A 131 -23.12 -3.56 -11.02
CA THR A 131 -24.44 -4.16 -11.27
C THR A 131 -25.04 -4.80 -10.02
N ILE A 132 -26.37 -4.89 -9.99
CA ILE A 132 -27.12 -5.59 -8.94
C ILE A 132 -26.71 -7.08 -8.87
N LYS A 133 -26.45 -7.70 -10.02
CA LYS A 133 -26.01 -9.10 -10.09
C LYS A 133 -24.71 -9.32 -9.33
N GLU A 134 -23.75 -8.41 -9.45
CA GLU A 134 -22.49 -8.47 -8.70
C GLU A 134 -22.72 -8.36 -7.19
N VAL A 135 -23.65 -7.50 -6.75
CA VAL A 135 -24.01 -7.38 -5.32
C VAL A 135 -24.45 -8.72 -4.75
N TYR A 136 -25.36 -9.41 -5.43
CA TYR A 136 -25.87 -10.71 -4.99
C TYR A 136 -24.82 -11.82 -5.07
N GLN A 137 -24.02 -11.85 -6.13
CA GLN A 137 -23.06 -12.93 -6.37
C GLN A 137 -21.77 -12.81 -5.54
N GLN A 138 -21.32 -11.58 -5.26
CA GLN A 138 -20.01 -11.32 -4.67
C GLN A 138 -20.08 -10.88 -3.21
N TRP A 139 -21.23 -10.36 -2.74
CA TRP A 139 -21.29 -9.73 -1.43
C TRP A 139 -22.44 -10.17 -0.52
N GLY A 140 -23.68 -9.84 -0.87
CA GLY A 140 -24.83 -9.93 0.04
C GLY A 140 -24.78 -8.91 1.20
N LYS A 141 -25.45 -9.21 2.31
CA LYS A 141 -25.39 -8.41 3.55
C LYS A 141 -24.69 -9.24 4.62
N LYS A 142 -23.61 -8.73 5.19
CA LYS A 142 -22.83 -9.43 6.22
C LYS A 142 -22.07 -8.48 7.12
N THR A 143 -21.74 -8.96 8.31
CA THR A 143 -20.86 -8.26 9.25
C THR A 143 -19.42 -8.64 8.97
N VAL A 144 -18.53 -7.65 8.89
CA VAL A 144 -17.10 -7.85 8.57
C VAL A 144 -16.23 -6.95 9.45
N ASN A 145 -15.06 -7.44 9.82
CA ASN A 145 -14.02 -6.64 10.46
C ASN A 145 -13.19 -5.94 9.41
N VAL A 146 -13.35 -4.62 9.29
CA VAL A 146 -12.56 -3.78 8.37
C VAL A 146 -11.33 -3.25 9.05
N GLN A 147 -10.25 -3.07 8.29
CA GLN A 147 -9.04 -2.42 8.78
C GLN A 147 -9.03 -0.97 8.32
N VAL A 148 -8.87 -0.04 9.25
CA VAL A 148 -8.69 1.38 8.96
C VAL A 148 -7.22 1.62 8.65
N LEU A 149 -6.91 1.88 7.38
CA LEU A 149 -5.55 2.09 6.89
C LEU A 149 -5.10 3.55 7.03
N ARG A 150 -6.02 4.48 6.76
CA ARG A 150 -5.81 5.93 6.94
C ARG A 150 -7.14 6.59 7.29
N ARG A 151 -7.16 7.49 8.28
CA ARG A 151 -8.34 8.29 8.58
C ARG A 151 -8.47 9.46 7.60
N GLY A 152 -9.69 9.71 7.13
CA GLY A 152 -9.98 10.83 6.24
C GLY A 152 -9.98 12.17 6.96
N ASN A 153 -9.75 13.24 6.20
CA ASN A 153 -9.81 14.62 6.70
C ASN A 153 -11.12 15.34 6.32
N GLY A 154 -12.11 14.61 5.79
CA GLY A 154 -13.40 15.16 5.36
C GLY A 154 -13.42 15.62 3.90
N LYS A 155 -12.34 15.45 3.14
CA LYS A 155 -12.26 15.81 1.72
C LYS A 155 -11.74 14.64 0.89
N LEU A 156 -12.22 14.57 -0.36
CA LEU A 156 -11.73 13.62 -1.37
C LEU A 156 -11.83 14.30 -2.74
N THR A 157 -10.77 14.20 -3.54
CA THR A 157 -10.75 14.77 -4.89
C THR A 157 -10.66 13.68 -5.94
N GLN A 158 -11.20 13.96 -7.13
CA GLN A 158 -11.12 13.03 -8.26
C GLN A 158 -9.66 12.78 -8.66
N ALA A 159 -8.80 13.81 -8.57
CA ALA A 159 -7.37 13.69 -8.85
C ALA A 159 -6.69 12.71 -7.90
N TRP A 160 -6.94 12.82 -6.60
CA TRP A 160 -6.39 11.91 -5.60
C TRP A 160 -6.85 10.47 -5.83
N LEU A 161 -8.15 10.27 -6.09
CA LEU A 161 -8.71 8.95 -6.39
C LEU A 161 -8.11 8.34 -7.67
N ASN A 162 -7.84 9.15 -8.69
CA ASN A 162 -7.15 8.70 -9.90
C ASN A 162 -5.70 8.33 -9.61
N ASP A 163 -5.02 9.11 -8.77
CA ASP A 163 -3.60 8.93 -8.47
C ASP A 163 -3.33 7.64 -7.72
N ILE A 164 -4.09 7.39 -6.65
CA ILE A 164 -3.94 6.15 -5.87
C ILE A 164 -4.23 4.90 -6.70
N ASN A 165 -5.24 4.95 -7.59
CA ASN A 165 -5.57 3.82 -8.45
C ASN A 165 -4.50 3.56 -9.53
N ARG A 166 -3.74 4.58 -9.96
CA ARG A 166 -2.58 4.40 -10.86
C ARG A 166 -1.35 3.89 -10.13
N ALA A 167 -1.16 4.31 -8.87
CA ALA A 167 0.01 3.97 -8.09
C ALA A 167 -0.02 2.52 -7.54
N ILE A 168 -1.20 1.92 -7.44
CA ILE A 168 -1.35 0.53 -7.00
C ILE A 168 -1.06 -0.41 -8.16
N GLU A 169 0.06 -1.11 -8.07
CA GLU A 169 0.33 -2.24 -8.93
C GLU A 169 -0.52 -3.45 -8.51
N VAL A 170 -1.02 -4.20 -9.51
CA VAL A 170 -1.83 -5.40 -9.27
C VAL A 170 -1.06 -6.40 -8.40
N GLY A 171 -1.65 -6.78 -7.27
CA GLY A 171 -1.05 -7.75 -6.35
C GLY A 171 -0.05 -7.17 -5.35
N LYS A 172 0.22 -5.86 -5.37
CA LYS A 172 1.05 -5.19 -4.37
C LYS A 172 0.21 -4.46 -3.30
N PRO A 173 0.72 -4.31 -2.06
CA PRO A 173 0.05 -3.50 -1.05
C PRO A 173 0.02 -2.02 -1.46
N ILE A 174 -0.89 -1.24 -0.84
CA ILE A 174 -0.98 0.21 -1.07
C ILE A 174 0.36 0.88 -0.71
N PRO A 175 0.89 1.77 -1.57
CA PRO A 175 2.12 2.50 -1.26
C PRO A 175 1.98 3.27 0.06
N GLN A 176 3.03 3.19 0.89
CA GLN A 176 3.03 3.74 2.24
C GLN A 176 2.78 5.26 2.26
N SER A 177 3.14 5.99 1.21
CA SER A 177 2.86 7.43 1.04
C SER A 177 1.38 7.78 1.09
N TYR A 178 0.48 6.83 0.81
CA TYR A 178 -0.96 7.01 0.94
C TYR A 178 -1.50 6.57 2.30
N LEU A 179 -0.68 5.98 3.17
CA LEU A 179 -1.08 5.54 4.51
C LEU A 179 -0.66 6.55 5.59
N GLU A 180 0.39 7.31 5.30
CA GLU A 180 0.89 8.38 6.16
C GLU A 180 0.07 9.64 5.92
N SER A 181 -0.49 10.19 7.01
CA SER A 181 -1.31 11.40 7.03
C SER A 181 -0.55 12.56 7.63
#